data_AF-M3CN50-F1
#
_entry.id   AF-M3CN50-F1
#
_cell.length_a   1.000
_cell.length_b   1.000
_cell.length_c   1.000
_cell.angle_alpha   90.00
_cell.angle_beta   90.00
_cell.angle_gamma   90.00
#
_symmetry.space_group_name_H-M   'P 1'
#
loop_
_entity.id
_entity.type
_entity.pdbx_description
1 polymer ?
#
loop_
_entity_poly.entity_id
_entity_poly.type
_entity_poly.pdbx_seq_one_letter_code
_entity_poly.pdbx_strand_id
1 'polypeptide(L)'
;MAPTAAITKASNVLPSYYRFLLMNVESLFAFGGVIMVLVAPGHYVTALTRESVASIDSATDFVYTQLGGGWMVIVFIEAVIMRLVDDIKVWKLLCMAILLSDALYTHSMAQAVGGW
;
A
#
# COMPACT_ATOMS: atom_id res chain seq x y z
N MET A 1 -37.32 10.99 8.74
CA MET A 1 -35.91 10.86 9.13
C MET A 1 -35.51 9.42 8.92
N ALA A 2 -34.51 9.13 8.08
CA ALA A 2 -34.02 7.77 7.93
C ALA A 2 -33.36 7.34 9.26
N PRO A 3 -33.54 6.09 9.72
CA PRO A 3 -32.92 5.63 10.95
C PRO A 3 -31.39 5.64 10.79
N THR A 4 -30.71 6.38 11.67
CA THR A 4 -29.24 6.37 11.74
C THR A 4 -28.82 4.97 12.17
N ALA A 5 -28.38 4.15 11.22
CA ALA A 5 -27.89 2.80 11.52
C ALA A 5 -26.73 2.90 12.53
N ALA A 6 -26.77 2.09 13.58
CA ALA A 6 -25.73 2.08 14.61
C ALA A 6 -24.36 1.77 13.98
N ILE A 7 -23.36 2.60 14.30
CA ILE A 7 -21.98 2.40 13.85
C ILE A 7 -21.38 1.25 14.65
N THR A 8 -20.89 0.23 13.95
CA THR A 8 -20.17 -0.89 14.58
C THR A 8 -18.69 -0.53 14.65
N LYS A 9 -18.16 -0.47 15.88
CA LYS A 9 -16.76 -0.10 16.12
C LYS A 9 -15.81 -1.16 15.57
N ALA A 10 -14.82 -0.73 14.79
CA ALA A 10 -13.79 -1.64 14.28
C ALA A 10 -12.96 -2.24 15.43
N SER A 11 -12.70 -1.47 16.48
CA SER A 11 -11.98 -1.88 17.69
C SER A 11 -12.63 -3.03 18.45
N ASN A 12 -13.95 -3.21 18.33
CA ASN A 12 -14.70 -4.30 18.98
C ASN A 12 -14.75 -5.57 18.13
N VAL A 13 -14.61 -5.45 16.81
CA VAL A 13 -14.72 -6.57 15.86
C VAL A 13 -13.34 -7.12 15.51
N LEU A 14 -12.36 -6.24 15.32
CA LEU A 14 -11.05 -6.62 14.81
C LEU A 14 -10.06 -6.83 15.96
N PRO A 15 -9.46 -8.03 16.08
CA PRO A 15 -8.42 -8.30 17.07
C PRO A 15 -7.29 -7.26 17.03
N SER A 16 -6.72 -6.95 18.18
CA SER A 16 -5.71 -5.90 18.33
C SER A 16 -4.46 -6.14 17.48
N TYR A 17 -4.07 -7.40 17.27
CA TYR A 17 -2.89 -7.73 16.44
C TYR A 17 -3.12 -7.42 14.95
N TYR A 18 -4.32 -7.65 14.40
CA TYR A 18 -4.62 -7.26 13.02
C TYR A 18 -4.59 -5.74 12.84
N ARG A 19 -5.15 -5.01 13.81
CA ARG A 19 -5.07 -3.54 13.83
C ARG A 19 -3.63 -3.07 13.88
N PHE A 20 -2.80 -3.71 14.71
CA PHE A 20 -1.38 -3.39 14.80
C PHE A 20 -0.64 -3.61 13.48
N LEU A 21 -0.87 -4.76 12.82
CA LEU A 21 -0.26 -5.09 11.54
C LEU A 21 -0.61 -4.07 10.46
N LEU A 22 -1.89 -3.84 10.21
CA LEU A 22 -2.37 -2.89 9.19
C LEU A 22 -1.87 -1.47 9.46
N MET A 23 -2.06 -0.98 10.70
CA MET A 23 -1.81 0.44 10.99
C MET A 23 -0.32 0.78 11.17
N ASN A 24 0.54 -0.21 11.47
CA ASN A 24 1.94 0.05 11.80
C ASN A 24 2.92 -0.74 10.92
N VAL A 25 2.74 -2.05 10.80
CA VAL A 25 3.72 -2.89 10.08
C VAL A 25 3.61 -2.68 8.58
N GLU A 26 2.41 -2.80 8.03
CA GLU A 26 2.12 -2.58 6.62
C GLU A 26 2.46 -1.14 6.22
N SER A 27 1.95 -0.17 6.98
CA SER A 27 2.24 1.24 6.78
C SER A 27 3.74 1.58 6.80
N LEU A 28 4.52 0.97 7.70
CA LEU A 28 5.97 1.19 7.77
C LEU A 28 6.69 0.60 6.55
N PHE A 29 6.28 -0.59 6.09
CA PHE A 29 6.85 -1.21 4.90
C PHE A 29 6.48 -0.45 3.62
N ALA A 30 5.23 -0.02 3.48
CA ALA A 30 4.79 0.82 2.37
C ALA A 30 5.60 2.14 2.35
N PHE A 31 5.80 2.78 3.50
CA PHE A 31 6.61 3.99 3.60
C PHE A 31 8.08 3.75 3.27
N GLY A 32 8.65 2.62 3.70
CA GLY A 32 9.98 2.18 3.29
C GLY A 32 10.09 2.01 1.77
N GLY A 33 9.07 1.43 1.15
CA GLY A 33 8.94 1.34 -0.31
C GLY A 33 8.93 2.71 -0.98
N VAL A 34 8.15 3.66 -0.46
CA VAL A 34 8.11 5.06 -0.94
C VAL A 34 9.52 5.67 -0.91
N ILE A 35 10.24 5.54 0.21
CA ILE A 35 11.61 6.07 0.30
C ILE A 35 12.51 5.39 -0.73
N MET A 36 12.41 4.07 -0.88
CA MET A 36 13.25 3.30 -1.80
C MET A 36 13.06 3.75 -3.25
N VAL A 37 11.83 3.94 -3.73
CA VAL A 37 11.57 4.36 -5.11
C VAL A 37 11.92 5.83 -5.37
N LEU A 38 11.89 6.68 -4.35
CA LEU A 38 12.23 8.10 -4.48
C LEU A 38 13.73 8.37 -4.40
N VAL A 39 14.47 7.60 -3.59
CA VAL A 39 15.91 7.84 -3.33
C VAL A 39 16.79 6.91 -4.15
N ALA A 40 16.38 5.66 -4.33
CA ALA A 40 17.20 4.65 -5.00
C ALA A 40 16.34 3.68 -5.84
N PRO A 41 15.67 4.17 -6.90
CA PRO A 41 14.80 3.35 -7.74
C PRO A 41 15.54 2.17 -8.38
N GLY A 42 16.86 2.28 -8.61
CA GLY A 42 17.68 1.17 -9.12
C GLY A 42 17.70 -0.05 -8.19
N HIS A 43 17.79 0.18 -6.87
CA HIS A 43 17.71 -0.92 -5.89
C HIS A 43 16.32 -1.55 -5.89
N TYR A 44 15.27 -0.75 -6.04
CA TYR A 44 13.90 -1.23 -6.12
C TYR A 44 13.71 -2.17 -7.32
N VAL A 45 14.12 -1.76 -8.52
CA VAL A 45 13.97 -2.58 -9.73
C VAL A 45 14.79 -3.86 -9.63
N THR A 46 16.03 -3.77 -9.15
CA THR A 46 16.92 -4.93 -8.97
C THR A 46 16.35 -5.95 -7.98
N ALA A 47 15.63 -5.50 -6.95
CA ALA A 47 15.03 -6.39 -5.95
C ALA A 47 13.79 -7.15 -6.47
N LEU A 48 13.13 -6.66 -7.52
CA LEU A 48 11.84 -7.17 -7.99
C LEU A 48 11.88 -7.82 -9.37
N THR A 49 13.00 -7.67 -10.08
CA THR A 49 13.21 -8.28 -11.40
C THR A 49 14.23 -9.41 -11.28
N ARG A 50 14.13 -10.41 -12.16
CA ARG A 50 15.11 -11.51 -12.21
C ARG A 50 16.45 -11.06 -12.83
N GLU A 51 16.38 -10.09 -13.73
CA GLU A 51 17.54 -9.55 -14.44
C GLU A 51 18.26 -8.50 -13.59
N SER A 52 19.58 -8.47 -13.67
CA SER A 52 20.33 -7.34 -13.09
C SER A 52 20.11 -6.11 -13.96
N VAL A 53 19.22 -5.22 -13.55
CA VAL A 53 18.99 -3.95 -14.26
C VAL A 53 20.19 -3.03 -14.04
N ALA A 54 21.05 -2.95 -15.06
CA ALA A 54 22.30 -2.19 -15.01
C ALA A 54 22.07 -0.66 -14.99
N SER A 55 20.97 -0.19 -15.55
CA SER A 55 20.59 1.22 -15.58
C SER A 55 19.09 1.40 -15.77
N ILE A 56 18.51 2.40 -15.12
CA ILE A 56 17.13 2.84 -15.35
C ILE A 56 17.10 3.81 -16.54
N ASP A 57 16.10 3.67 -17.39
CA ASP A 57 15.86 4.63 -18.46
C ASP A 57 15.37 5.97 -17.87
N SER A 58 16.19 7.01 -18.02
CA SER A 58 15.89 8.38 -17.58
C SER A 58 14.56 8.94 -18.12
N ALA A 59 14.08 8.46 -19.28
CA ALA A 59 12.78 8.85 -19.81
C ALA A 59 11.61 8.36 -18.95
N THR A 60 11.84 7.37 -18.09
CA THR A 60 10.84 6.73 -17.23
C THR A 60 10.98 7.06 -15.74
N ASP A 61 11.96 7.89 -15.35
CA ASP A 61 12.23 8.22 -13.94
C ASP A 61 11.00 8.78 -13.20
N PHE A 62 10.15 9.53 -13.90
CA PHE A 62 8.91 10.08 -13.33
C PHE A 62 7.94 9.00 -12.83
N VAL A 63 8.00 7.78 -13.39
CA VAL A 63 7.13 6.65 -13.01
C VAL A 63 7.39 6.22 -11.57
N TYR A 64 8.64 6.23 -11.11
CA TYR A 64 8.97 5.89 -9.71
C TYR A 64 8.43 6.93 -8.73
N THR A 65 8.41 8.20 -9.14
CA THR A 65 7.76 9.27 -8.36
C THR A 65 6.24 9.06 -8.30
N GLN A 66 5.61 8.68 -9.41
CA GLN A 66 4.19 8.35 -9.44
C GLN A 66 3.86 7.14 -8.57
N LEU A 67 4.69 6.10 -8.62
CA LEU A 67 4.56 4.90 -7.80
C LEU A 67 4.69 5.23 -6.31
N GLY A 68 5.71 6.01 -5.92
CA GLY A 68 5.87 6.51 -4.55
C GLY A 68 4.67 7.33 -4.09
N GLY A 69 4.11 8.18 -4.97
CA GLY A 69 2.88 8.92 -4.69
C GLY A 69 1.67 8.01 -4.43
N GLY A 70 1.51 6.95 -5.23
CA GLY A 70 0.45 5.95 -5.06
C GLY A 70 0.55 5.22 -3.72
N TRP A 71 1.75 4.76 -3.36
CA TRP A 71 1.98 4.13 -2.06
C TRP A 71 1.85 5.09 -0.88
N MET A 72 2.16 6.37 -1.06
CA MET A 72 1.95 7.37 -0.01
C MET A 72 0.47 7.53 0.35
N VAL A 73 -0.46 7.27 -0.57
CA VAL A 73 -1.90 7.22 -0.27
C VAL A 73 -2.22 6.06 0.66
N ILE A 74 -1.66 4.86 0.42
CA ILE A 74 -1.81 3.69 1.29
C ILE A 74 -1.24 4.01 2.68
N VAL A 75 -0.01 4.55 2.73
CA VAL A 75 0.61 4.99 3.98
C VAL A 75 -0.30 5.96 4.72
N PHE A 76 -0.88 6.96 4.05
CA PHE A 76 -1.77 7.92 4.70
C PHE A 76 -3.07 7.27 5.22
N ILE A 77 -3.66 6.36 4.46
CA ILE A 77 -4.85 5.62 4.88
C ILE A 77 -4.56 4.85 6.17
N GLU A 78 -3.48 4.07 6.19
CA GLU A 78 -3.15 3.20 7.32
C GLU A 78 -2.56 3.95 8.50
N ALA A 79 -1.63 4.89 8.24
CA ALA A 79 -0.95 5.70 9.24
C ALA A 79 -1.89 6.71 9.89
N VAL A 80 -2.85 7.27 9.15
CA VAL A 80 -3.64 8.42 9.60
C VAL A 80 -5.11 8.08 9.67
N ILE A 81 -5.75 7.73 8.56
CA ILE A 81 -7.22 7.59 8.50
C ILE A 81 -7.72 6.49 9.44
N MET A 82 -7.07 5.32 9.42
CA MET A 82 -7.46 4.18 10.26
C MET A 82 -7.24 4.44 11.76
N ARG A 83 -6.43 5.44 12.16
CA ARG A 83 -6.31 5.88 13.57
C ARG A 83 -7.44 6.79 14.00
N LEU A 84 -8.05 7.51 13.07
CA LEU A 84 -9.07 8.52 13.33
C LEU A 84 -10.50 7.98 13.18
N VAL A 85 -10.68 6.93 12.38
CA VAL A 85 -11.99 6.35 12.07
C VAL A 85 -12.12 4.98 12.70
N ASP A 86 -13.11 4.79 13.57
CA ASP A 86 -13.43 3.50 14.22
C ASP A 86 -14.76 2.93 13.72
N ASP A 87 -14.99 2.93 12.40
CA ASP A 87 -16.15 2.31 11.76
C ASP A 87 -15.71 1.12 10.89
N ILE A 88 -16.21 -0.07 11.20
CA ILE A 88 -15.86 -1.29 10.48
C ILE A 88 -16.23 -1.25 8.98
N LYS A 89 -17.28 -0.52 8.60
CA LYS A 89 -17.67 -0.38 7.19
C LYS A 89 -16.64 0.43 6.42
N VAL A 90 -16.16 1.51 7.01
CA VAL A 90 -15.10 2.35 6.43
C VAL A 90 -13.80 1.56 6.37
N TRP A 91 -13.42 0.85 7.43
CA TRP A 91 -12.24 -0.01 7.44
C TRP A 91 -12.27 -1.04 6.30
N LYS A 92 -13.41 -1.72 6.10
CA LYS A 92 -13.55 -2.68 5.00
C LYS A 92 -13.35 -2.03 3.63
N LEU A 93 -13.92 -0.85 3.39
CA LEU A 93 -13.77 -0.13 2.13
C LEU A 93 -12.31 0.28 1.89
N LEU A 94 -11.64 0.78 2.93
CA LEU A 94 -10.22 1.15 2.86
C LEU A 94 -9.34 -0.08 2.59
N CYS A 95 -9.53 -1.18 3.31
CA CYS A 95 -8.79 -2.42 3.06
C CYS A 95 -9.06 -2.98 1.66
N MET A 96 -10.29 -2.89 1.14
CA MET A 96 -10.57 -3.31 -0.24
C MET A 96 -9.86 -2.42 -1.26
N ALA A 97 -9.76 -1.10 -1.03
CA ALA A 97 -9.03 -0.21 -1.91
C ALA A 97 -7.52 -0.55 -1.94
N ILE A 98 -6.92 -0.83 -0.77
CA ILE A 98 -5.53 -1.27 -0.65
C ILE A 98 -5.33 -2.61 -1.36
N LEU A 99 -6.23 -3.58 -1.14
CA LEU A 99 -6.17 -4.90 -1.78
C LEU A 99 -6.20 -4.82 -3.31
N LEU A 100 -6.97 -3.89 -3.89
CA LEU A 100 -6.98 -3.67 -5.35
C LEU A 100 -5.62 -3.18 -5.85
N SER A 101 -4.96 -2.29 -5.12
CA SER A 101 -3.60 -1.84 -5.41
C SER A 101 -2.61 -3.01 -5.32
N ASP A 102 -2.67 -3.78 -4.23
CA ASP A 102 -1.77 -4.92 -4.00
C ASP A 102 -1.94 -6.02 -5.04
N ALA A 103 -3.15 -6.27 -5.52
CA ALA A 103 -3.40 -7.24 -6.58
C ALA A 103 -2.70 -6.83 -7.89
N LEU A 104 -2.80 -5.56 -8.28
CA LEU A 104 -2.12 -5.04 -9.48
C LEU A 104 -0.61 -4.98 -9.30
N TYR A 105 -0.14 -4.64 -8.11
CA TYR A 105 1.28 -4.63 -7.78
C TYR A 105 1.88 -6.05 -7.78
N THR A 106 1.17 -7.02 -7.20
CA THR A 106 1.59 -8.42 -7.22
C THR A 106 1.61 -8.97 -8.65
N HIS A 107 0.63 -8.58 -9.48
CA HIS A 107 0.62 -8.94 -10.90
C HIS A 107 1.81 -8.34 -11.66
N SER A 108 2.17 -7.07 -11.42
CA SER A 108 3.34 -6.47 -12.05
C SER A 108 4.65 -7.14 -11.63
N MET A 109 4.75 -7.59 -10.37
CA MET A 109 5.87 -8.40 -9.91
C MET A 109 5.91 -9.77 -10.60
N ALA A 110 4.75 -10.41 -10.81
CA ALA A 110 4.68 -11.66 -11.56
C ALA A 110 5.21 -11.46 -12.99
N GLN A 111 4.80 -10.41 -13.68
CA GLN A 111 5.32 -10.05 -15.00
C GLN A 111 6.85 -9.83 -14.98
N ALA A 112 7.35 -9.12 -13.97
CA ALA A 112 8.77 -8.82 -13.82
C ALA A 112 9.67 -10.05 -13.63
N VAL A 113 9.12 -11.17 -13.13
CA VAL A 113 9.85 -12.44 -12.95
C VAL A 113 9.54 -13.48 -14.03
N GLY A 114 8.84 -13.08 -15.10
CA GLY A 114 8.49 -13.95 -16.25
C GLY A 114 7.19 -14.73 -16.08
N GLY A 115 6.35 -14.34 -15.12
CA GLY A 115 4.94 -14.74 -15.02
C GLY A 115 4.04 -13.98 -15.99
N TRP A 116 2.81 -14.46 -16.14
CA TRP A 116 1.78 -13.96 -17.06
C TRP A 116 1.30 -12.55 -16.72
#